data_AF-A0A256FCJ2-F1
#
_entry.id   AF-A0A256FCJ2-F1
#
_cell.length_a   1.000
_cell.length_b   1.000
_cell.length_c   1.000
_cell.angle_alpha   90.00
_cell.angle_beta   90.00
_cell.angle_gamma   90.00
#
_symmetry.space_group_name_H-M   'P 1'
#
loop_
_entity.id
_entity.type
_entity.pdbx_description
1 polymer ?
#
loop_
_entity_poly.entity_id
_entity_poly.type
_entity_poly.pdbx_seq_one_letter_code
_entity_poly.pdbx_strand_id
1 'polypeptide(L)'
;MNAEGIPGPENKLWNDTTIRGHASHGTGILNNELYIGKLIWNRLRYVKNPGTGKRVSRLNPESEWIVTEVPHLRIVDDELWQAVRARQGEIAEKYVNVTEAIREHHKKNRLNTTGRAKSLLSGLIFCGCCGGPYPLRGADRFACSNHISNGSCTNSRTIPRAELEEEFWSA
;
A
#
# COMPACT_ATOMS: atom_id res chain seq x y z
N MET A 1 9.84 11.57 -11.44
CA MET A 1 9.62 12.42 -10.22
C MET A 1 10.80 12.40 -9.25
N ASN A 2 10.99 11.39 -8.38
CA ASN A 2 12.09 11.43 -7.40
C ASN A 2 13.47 11.49 -8.05
N ALA A 3 13.70 10.70 -9.11
CA ALA A 3 14.94 10.74 -9.88
C ALA A 3 15.17 12.09 -10.61
N GLU A 4 14.08 12.83 -10.87
CA GLU A 4 14.11 14.15 -11.50
C GLU A 4 14.19 15.28 -10.45
N GLY A 5 14.28 14.96 -9.16
CA GLY A 5 14.35 15.95 -8.08
C GLY A 5 13.03 16.71 -7.83
N ILE A 6 11.91 16.24 -8.35
CA ILE A 6 10.60 16.88 -8.15
C ILE A 6 10.13 16.60 -6.71
N PRO A 7 9.95 17.62 -5.86
CA PRO A 7 9.52 17.42 -4.48
C PRO A 7 8.08 16.90 -4.45
N GLY A 8 7.83 15.93 -3.56
CA GLY A 8 6.49 15.48 -3.22
C GLY A 8 5.84 16.38 -2.16
N PRO A 9 4.62 16.03 -1.72
CA PRO A 9 3.91 16.77 -0.68
C PRO A 9 4.78 16.98 0.56
N GLU A 10 4.69 18.17 1.15
CA GLU A 10 5.51 18.58 2.32
C GLU A 10 7.03 18.51 2.06
N ASN A 11 7.47 18.70 0.82
CA ASN A 11 8.88 18.57 0.39
C ASN A 11 9.51 17.20 0.67
N LYS A 12 8.68 16.14 0.78
CA LYS A 12 9.14 14.76 0.96
C LYS A 12 9.29 14.07 -0.39
N LEU A 13 9.89 12.88 -0.38
CA LEU A 13 9.93 12.03 -1.57
C LEU A 13 8.52 11.54 -1.94
N TRP A 14 8.28 11.38 -3.23
CA TRP A 14 7.10 10.70 -3.74
C TRP A 14 7.11 9.22 -3.34
N ASN A 15 6.07 8.77 -2.64
CA ASN A 15 5.81 7.35 -2.43
C ASN A 15 4.76 6.85 -3.43
N ASP A 16 4.91 5.60 -3.85
CA ASP A 16 3.98 4.90 -4.74
C ASP A 16 2.55 4.88 -4.20
N THR A 17 2.39 4.72 -2.89
CA THR A 17 1.09 4.73 -2.20
C THR A 17 0.43 6.11 -2.18
N THR A 18 1.18 7.20 -2.25
CA THR A 18 0.63 8.55 -2.41
C THR A 18 -0.02 8.73 -3.78
N ILE A 19 0.58 8.13 -4.82
CA ILE A 19 0.10 8.25 -6.20
C ILE A 19 -1.04 7.24 -6.44
N ARG A 20 -0.75 5.95 -6.25
CA ARG A 20 -1.67 4.85 -6.57
C ARG A 20 -2.77 4.67 -5.52
N GLY A 21 -2.41 4.87 -4.25
CA GLY A 21 -3.26 4.63 -3.08
C GLY A 21 -4.05 3.32 -3.13
N HIS A 22 -5.26 3.36 -2.61
CA HIS A 22 -6.15 2.20 -2.54
C HIS A 22 -7.45 2.50 -3.27
N ALA A 23 -7.60 1.91 -4.46
CA ALA A 23 -8.67 2.23 -5.40
C ALA A 23 -10.06 2.17 -4.77
N SER A 24 -10.41 1.07 -4.09
CA SER A 24 -11.72 0.94 -3.45
C SER A 24 -11.93 1.86 -2.25
N HIS A 25 -10.86 2.42 -1.67
CA HIS A 25 -10.97 3.40 -0.59
C HIS A 25 -10.94 4.84 -1.10
N GLY A 26 -10.77 5.08 -2.41
CA GLY A 26 -10.65 6.43 -2.96
C GLY A 26 -9.41 7.19 -2.52
N THR A 27 -8.38 6.50 -2.02
CA THR A 27 -7.17 7.17 -1.49
C THR A 27 -6.08 7.24 -2.54
N GLY A 28 -5.20 8.23 -2.43
CA GLY A 28 -4.13 8.48 -3.41
C GLY A 28 -4.61 9.35 -4.57
N ILE A 29 -3.66 9.98 -5.24
CA ILE A 29 -3.92 11.00 -6.27
C ILE A 29 -4.77 10.44 -7.41
N LEU A 30 -4.46 9.24 -7.90
CA LEU A 30 -5.18 8.63 -9.01
C LEU A 30 -6.63 8.26 -8.70
N ASN A 31 -7.03 8.28 -7.42
CA ASN A 31 -8.36 7.87 -7.01
C ASN A 31 -9.24 9.02 -6.51
N ASN A 32 -8.76 10.26 -6.53
CA ASN A 32 -9.49 11.40 -5.98
C ASN A 32 -10.60 11.87 -6.92
N GLU A 33 -11.85 11.58 -6.59
CA GLU A 33 -13.01 11.96 -7.40
C GLU A 33 -13.28 13.47 -7.44
N LEU A 34 -12.64 14.26 -6.58
CA LEU A 34 -12.70 15.72 -6.70
C LEU A 34 -12.19 16.20 -8.07
N TYR A 35 -11.27 15.45 -8.68
CA TYR A 35 -10.70 15.81 -9.98
C TYR A 35 -11.73 15.74 -11.12
N ILE A 36 -12.76 14.91 -11.00
CA ILE A 36 -13.92 14.86 -11.90
C ILE A 36 -15.10 15.70 -11.39
N GLY A 37 -14.87 16.58 -10.40
CA GLY A 37 -15.89 17.45 -9.84
C GLY A 37 -16.84 16.75 -8.87
N LYS A 38 -16.43 15.67 -8.20
CA LYS A 38 -17.26 14.98 -7.19
C LYS A 38 -16.63 15.03 -5.81
N LEU A 39 -17.26 15.76 -4.90
CA LEU A 39 -16.84 15.81 -3.50
C LEU A 39 -17.57 14.71 -2.72
N ILE A 40 -16.83 13.70 -2.27
CA ILE A 40 -17.39 12.53 -1.58
C ILE A 40 -16.94 12.52 -0.13
N TRP A 41 -17.89 12.56 0.79
CA TRP A 41 -17.69 12.46 2.23
C TRP A 41 -18.22 11.14 2.80
N ASN A 42 -17.77 10.80 4.00
CA ASN A 42 -18.20 9.62 4.77
C ASN A 42 -17.89 8.26 4.10
N ARG A 43 -16.83 8.16 3.28
CA ARG A 43 -16.43 6.90 2.62
C ARG A 43 -15.89 5.84 3.60
N LEU A 44 -15.15 6.28 4.62
CA LEU A 44 -14.43 5.40 5.53
C LEU A 44 -14.76 5.74 6.98
N ARG A 45 -14.89 4.70 7.81
CA ARG A 45 -14.83 4.81 9.26
C ARG A 45 -13.60 4.10 9.82
N TYR A 46 -13.09 4.60 10.93
CA TYR A 46 -11.95 3.99 11.62
C TYR A 46 -12.44 3.30 12.88
N VAL A 47 -12.13 2.01 13.00
CA VAL A 47 -12.52 1.18 14.15
C VAL A 47 -11.25 0.66 14.81
N LYS A 48 -11.21 0.65 16.15
CA LYS A 48 -10.14 -0.02 16.88
C LYS A 48 -10.40 -1.52 16.87
N ASN A 49 -9.47 -2.29 16.31
CA ASN A 49 -9.57 -3.74 16.33
C ASN A 49 -9.36 -4.24 17.77
N PRO A 50 -10.31 -5.00 18.36
CA PRO A 50 -10.24 -5.38 19.77
C PRO A 50 -9.10 -6.37 20.07
N GLY A 51 -8.76 -7.25 19.13
CA GLY A 51 -7.70 -8.25 19.33
C GLY A 51 -6.28 -7.71 19.12
N THR A 52 -6.10 -6.67 18.30
CA THR A 52 -4.76 -6.14 17.97
C THR A 52 -4.50 -4.74 18.52
N GLY A 53 -5.53 -4.05 19.03
CA GLY A 53 -5.47 -2.66 19.47
C GLY A 53 -5.26 -1.63 18.33
N LYS A 54 -5.04 -2.09 17.09
CA LYS A 54 -4.75 -1.21 15.94
C LYS A 54 -6.01 -0.58 15.38
N ARG A 55 -5.89 0.66 14.91
CA ARG A 55 -6.93 1.33 14.11
C ARG A 55 -6.97 0.71 12.71
N VAL A 56 -8.14 0.28 12.28
CA VAL A 56 -8.38 -0.25 10.93
C VAL A 56 -9.44 0.58 10.24
N SER A 57 -9.22 0.89 8.96
CA SER A 57 -10.23 1.52 8.11
C SER A 57 -11.26 0.49 7.64
N ARG A 58 -12.51 0.90 7.57
CA ARG A 58 -13.63 0.15 7.00
C ARG A 58 -14.40 1.06 6.05
N LEU A 59 -14.76 0.53 4.89
CA LEU A 59 -15.67 1.21 3.98
C LEU A 59 -17.06 1.28 4.61
N ASN A 60 -17.67 2.46 4.53
CA ASN A 60 -19.09 2.60 4.79
C ASN A 60 -19.87 2.18 3.54
N PRO A 61 -21.12 1.70 3.69
CA PRO A 61 -22.02 1.49 2.57
C PRO A 61 -22.14 2.76 1.71
N GLU A 62 -22.23 2.62 0.39
CA GLU A 62 -22.36 3.75 -0.52
C GLU A 62 -23.62 4.59 -0.26
N SER A 63 -24.67 3.98 0.29
CA SER A 63 -25.89 4.67 0.72
C SER A 63 -25.66 5.67 1.87
N GLU A 64 -24.56 5.53 2.61
CA GLU A 64 -24.16 6.47 3.67
C GLU A 64 -23.19 7.54 3.16
N TRP A 65 -22.74 7.45 1.91
CA TRP A 65 -21.82 8.43 1.34
C TRP A 65 -22.57 9.70 1.00
N ILE A 66 -21.96 10.84 1.34
CA ILE A 66 -22.50 12.15 0.98
C ILE A 66 -21.74 12.59 -0.25
N VAL A 67 -22.42 12.61 -1.39
CA VAL A 67 -21.84 13.01 -2.68
C VAL A 67 -22.38 14.39 -3.06
N THR A 68 -21.48 15.32 -3.34
CA THR A 68 -21.81 16.67 -3.81
C THR A 68 -21.11 16.93 -5.14
N GLU A 69 -21.90 17.25 -6.16
CA GLU A 69 -21.37 17.65 -7.46
C GLU A 69 -20.81 19.07 -7.37
N VAL A 70 -19.53 19.21 -7.70
CA VAL A 70 -18.73 20.45 -7.69
C VAL A 70 -17.99 20.61 -9.02
N PRO A 71 -18.71 20.70 -10.17
CA PRO A 71 -18.09 20.71 -11.49
C PRO A 71 -17.12 21.87 -11.72
N HIS A 72 -17.25 22.97 -10.98
CA HIS A 72 -16.33 24.12 -11.01
C HIS A 72 -14.94 23.83 -10.41
N LEU A 73 -14.78 22.74 -9.66
CA LEU A 73 -13.48 22.28 -9.12
C LEU A 73 -12.83 21.17 -9.96
N ARG A 74 -13.47 20.79 -11.06
CA ARG A 74 -12.99 19.74 -11.96
C ARG A 74 -11.67 20.16 -12.60
N ILE A 75 -10.72 19.22 -12.65
CA ILE A 75 -9.42 19.41 -13.31
C ILE A 75 -9.09 18.34 -14.37
N VAL A 76 -9.85 17.24 -14.43
CA VAL A 76 -9.71 16.22 -15.48
C VAL A 76 -11.06 15.90 -16.13
N ASP A 77 -11.05 15.59 -17.42
CA ASP A 77 -12.24 15.13 -18.14
C ASP A 77 -12.61 13.66 -17.82
N ASP A 78 -13.79 13.24 -18.27
CA ASP A 78 -14.34 11.92 -17.94
C ASP A 78 -13.65 10.84 -18.77
N GLU A 79 -13.22 11.17 -19.99
CA GLU A 79 -12.53 10.25 -20.87
C GLU A 79 -11.20 9.80 -20.26
N LEU A 80 -10.36 10.75 -19.82
CA LEU A 80 -9.11 10.49 -19.13
C LEU A 80 -9.33 9.73 -17.82
N TRP A 81 -10.37 10.12 -17.06
CA TRP A 81 -10.72 9.41 -15.84
C TRP A 81 -11.06 7.94 -16.10
N GLN A 82 -11.92 7.66 -17.08
CA GLN A 82 -12.29 6.29 -17.44
C GLN A 82 -11.10 5.49 -17.97
N ALA A 83 -10.22 6.10 -18.76
CA ALA A 83 -8.99 5.45 -19.23
C ALA A 83 -8.09 5.00 -18.06
N VAL A 84 -7.95 5.83 -17.02
CA VAL A 84 -7.23 5.46 -15.80
C VAL A 84 -7.92 4.30 -15.07
N ARG A 85 -9.25 4.31 -14.96
CA ARG A 85 -10.01 3.23 -14.32
C ARG A 85 -9.89 1.91 -15.07
N ALA A 86 -9.98 1.93 -16.40
CA ALA A 86 -9.75 0.76 -17.25
C ALA A 86 -8.34 0.20 -17.02
N ARG A 87 -7.31 1.06 -17.03
CA ARG A 87 -5.94 0.63 -16.79
C ARG A 87 -5.72 0.05 -15.39
N GLN A 88 -6.35 0.61 -14.37
CA GLN A 88 -6.32 0.04 -13.02
C GLN A 88 -6.98 -1.35 -12.97
N GLY A 89 -8.08 -1.53 -13.71
CA GLY A 89 -8.76 -2.82 -13.88
C GLY A 89 -7.84 -3.88 -14.50
N GLU A 90 -7.22 -3.58 -15.64
CA GLU A 90 -6.27 -4.47 -16.32
C GLU A 90 -5.11 -4.90 -15.41
N ILE A 91 -4.56 -3.95 -14.64
CA ILE A 91 -3.49 -4.24 -13.68
C ILE A 91 -4.02 -5.15 -12.56
N ALA A 92 -5.21 -4.87 -12.02
CA ALA A 92 -5.80 -5.69 -10.97
C ALA A 92 -6.03 -7.14 -11.44
N GLU A 93 -6.55 -7.33 -12.64
CA GLU A 93 -6.74 -8.64 -13.26
C GLU A 93 -5.41 -9.38 -13.47
N LYS A 94 -4.40 -8.70 -14.02
CA LYS A 94 -3.07 -9.29 -14.24
C LYS A 94 -2.43 -9.82 -12.95
N TYR A 95 -2.67 -9.17 -11.82
CA TYR A 95 -2.07 -9.52 -10.53
C TYR A 95 -3.05 -10.21 -9.57
N VAL A 96 -4.23 -10.64 -10.04
CA VAL A 96 -5.25 -11.27 -9.17
C VAL A 96 -4.71 -12.54 -8.51
N ASN A 97 -4.13 -13.45 -9.31
CA ASN A 97 -3.58 -14.72 -8.82
C ASN A 97 -2.43 -14.50 -7.82
N VAL A 98 -1.59 -13.49 -8.05
CA VAL A 98 -0.50 -13.13 -7.13
C VAL A 98 -1.06 -12.60 -5.81
N THR A 99 -2.07 -11.73 -5.89
CA THR A 99 -2.73 -11.15 -4.71
C THR A 99 -3.42 -12.23 -3.88
N GLU A 100 -4.11 -13.16 -4.53
CA GLU A 100 -4.77 -14.29 -3.88
C GLU A 100 -3.75 -15.24 -3.23
N ALA A 101 -2.69 -15.62 -3.94
CA ALA A 101 -1.62 -16.44 -3.38
C ALA A 101 -0.98 -15.80 -2.14
N ILE A 102 -0.72 -14.49 -2.16
CA ILE A 102 -0.21 -13.75 -0.99
C ILE A 102 -1.22 -13.78 0.17
N ARG A 103 -2.52 -13.57 -0.10
CA ARG A 103 -3.57 -13.62 0.93
C ARG A 103 -3.68 -15.00 1.55
N GLU A 104 -3.66 -16.06 0.75
CA GLU A 104 -3.67 -17.45 1.21
C GLU A 104 -2.44 -17.76 2.06
N HIS A 105 -1.27 -17.34 1.60
CA HIS A 105 -0.02 -17.49 2.35
C HIS A 105 -0.13 -16.83 3.73
N HIS A 106 -0.64 -15.59 3.80
CA HIS A 106 -0.86 -14.92 5.08
C HIS A 106 -1.91 -15.61 5.97
N LYS A 107 -2.94 -16.26 5.41
CA LYS A 107 -3.90 -17.05 6.19
C LYS A 107 -3.27 -18.32 6.78
N LYS A 108 -2.35 -18.96 6.05
CA LYS A 108 -1.64 -20.17 6.49
C LYS A 108 -0.56 -19.90 7.54
N ASN A 109 -0.03 -18.68 7.60
CA ASN A 109 0.98 -18.32 8.60
C ASN A 109 0.39 -18.33 10.03
N ARG A 110 0.76 -19.35 10.81
CA ARG A 110 0.29 -19.61 12.18
C ARG A 110 0.68 -18.50 13.19
N LEU A 111 1.67 -17.66 12.87
CA LEU A 111 2.00 -16.51 13.72
C LEU A 111 0.93 -15.41 13.63
N ASN A 112 0.25 -15.28 12.49
CA ASN A 112 -0.76 -14.24 12.27
C ASN A 112 -2.03 -14.45 13.13
N THR A 113 -2.38 -15.68 13.47
CA THR A 113 -3.56 -15.99 14.31
C THR A 113 -3.35 -15.66 15.79
N THR A 114 -2.11 -15.44 16.23
CA THR A 114 -1.80 -15.23 17.66
C THR A 114 -1.49 -13.78 18.04
N GLY A 115 -1.65 -12.82 17.11
CA GLY A 115 -1.33 -11.41 17.34
C GLY A 115 0.17 -11.12 17.48
N ARG A 116 1.03 -12.10 17.21
CA ARG A 116 2.49 -12.00 17.29
C ARG A 116 3.09 -11.28 16.08
N ALA A 117 4.38 -10.97 16.19
CA ALA A 117 5.20 -10.52 15.08
C ALA A 117 5.03 -11.47 13.88
N LYS A 118 4.93 -10.92 12.65
CA LYS A 118 4.64 -11.69 11.43
C LYS A 118 5.73 -12.71 11.09
N SER A 119 6.92 -12.49 11.64
CA SER A 119 8.12 -13.33 11.60
C SER A 119 9.00 -13.03 12.82
N LEU A 120 10.00 -13.87 13.08
CA LEU A 120 10.92 -13.70 14.22
C LEU A 120 11.69 -12.39 14.12
N LEU A 121 12.08 -12.01 12.90
CA LEU A 121 12.90 -10.82 12.65
C LEU A 121 12.09 -9.57 12.27
N SER A 122 10.76 -9.61 12.40
CA SER A 122 9.90 -8.46 12.08
C SER A 122 10.27 -7.24 12.93
N GLY A 123 10.70 -6.15 12.28
CA GLY A 123 11.08 -4.89 12.94
C GLY A 123 12.54 -4.85 13.41
N LEU A 124 13.31 -5.92 13.21
CA LEU A 124 14.72 -5.99 13.61
C LEU A 124 15.69 -5.81 12.43
N ILE A 125 15.20 -5.91 11.19
CA ILE A 125 16.04 -5.85 9.99
C ILE A 125 15.99 -4.47 9.33
N PHE A 126 17.17 -3.97 9.02
CA PHE A 126 17.39 -2.68 8.35
C PHE A 126 18.25 -2.86 7.10
N CYS A 127 18.05 -1.98 6.13
CA CYS A 127 18.78 -2.00 4.88
C CYS A 127 20.20 -1.45 5.09
N GLY A 128 21.24 -2.23 4.80
CA GLY A 128 22.64 -1.78 4.91
C GLY A 128 22.97 -0.56 4.02
N CYS A 129 22.29 -0.38 2.89
CA CYS A 129 22.55 0.75 1.99
C CYS A 129 21.95 2.09 2.44
N CYS A 130 20.75 2.10 3.03
CA CYS A 130 20.04 3.35 3.33
C CYS A 130 19.59 3.49 4.79
N GLY A 131 19.88 2.50 5.65
CA GLY A 131 19.41 2.45 7.04
C GLY A 131 17.89 2.27 7.19
N GLY A 132 17.13 2.23 6.09
CA GLY A 132 15.68 2.16 6.12
C GLY A 132 15.13 0.77 6.52
N PRO A 133 13.83 0.68 6.87
CA PRO A 133 13.22 -0.59 7.26
C PRO A 133 13.27 -1.64 6.15
N TYR A 134 13.58 -2.88 6.54
CA TYR A 134 13.65 -4.03 5.64
C TYR A 134 12.60 -5.11 6.01
N PRO A 135 11.29 -4.78 5.92
CA PRO A 135 10.22 -5.66 6.40
C PRO A 135 9.92 -6.80 5.44
N LEU A 136 9.11 -7.76 5.91
CA LEU A 136 8.48 -8.74 5.04
C LEU A 136 7.57 -8.08 4.00
N ARG A 137 7.72 -8.52 2.75
CA ARG A 137 6.93 -8.15 1.58
C ARG A 137 6.53 -9.43 0.82
N GLY A 138 5.32 -9.45 0.28
CA GLY A 138 4.78 -10.60 -0.45
C GLY A 138 4.70 -11.87 0.41
N ALA A 139 4.98 -13.02 -0.21
CA ALA A 139 5.01 -14.33 0.43
C ALA A 139 6.40 -14.62 1.02
N ASP A 140 6.69 -14.08 2.20
CA ASP A 140 7.87 -14.43 3.02
C ASP A 140 9.25 -14.01 2.49
N ARG A 141 9.36 -12.80 1.93
CA ARG A 141 10.67 -12.21 1.60
C ARG A 141 10.87 -10.88 2.31
N PHE A 142 12.04 -10.68 2.88
CA PHE A 142 12.45 -9.38 3.39
C PHE A 142 12.99 -8.51 2.25
N ALA A 143 12.58 -7.24 2.20
CA ALA A 143 12.99 -6.31 1.16
C ALA A 143 13.02 -4.85 1.63
N CYS A 144 13.88 -4.03 1.02
CA CYS A 144 14.04 -2.62 1.38
C CYS A 144 12.77 -1.82 1.06
N SER A 145 12.18 -1.17 2.07
CA SER A 145 10.97 -0.37 1.85
C SER A 145 11.23 0.83 0.94
N ASN A 146 12.34 1.54 1.14
CA ASN A 146 12.67 2.74 0.37
C ASN A 146 12.92 2.41 -1.11
N HIS A 147 13.53 1.27 -1.41
CA HIS A 147 13.68 0.82 -2.80
C HIS A 147 12.30 0.59 -3.44
N ILE A 148 11.41 -0.14 -2.75
CA ILE A 148 10.10 -0.52 -3.30
C ILE A 148 9.14 0.66 -3.39
N SER A 149 9.05 1.51 -2.36
CA SER A 149 7.98 2.50 -2.24
C SER A 149 8.30 3.81 -2.95
N ASN A 150 9.56 4.23 -2.97
CA ASN A 150 9.94 5.54 -3.53
C ASN A 150 11.20 5.53 -4.38
N GLY A 151 11.86 4.38 -4.55
CA GLY A 151 13.06 4.24 -5.38
C GLY A 151 14.27 5.04 -4.87
N SER A 152 14.27 5.53 -3.63
CA SER A 152 15.40 6.30 -3.08
C SER A 152 16.59 5.45 -2.62
N CYS A 153 16.43 4.13 -2.62
CA CYS A 153 17.49 3.19 -2.32
C CYS A 153 17.74 2.29 -3.53
N THR A 154 19.00 2.03 -3.85
CA THR A 154 19.41 1.14 -4.95
C THR A 154 19.35 -0.34 -4.58
N ASN A 155 19.14 -0.68 -3.30
CA ASN A 155 19.10 -2.07 -2.85
C ASN A 155 17.82 -2.78 -3.31
N SER A 156 17.93 -3.48 -4.44
CA SER A 156 16.88 -4.33 -5.01
C SER A 156 16.92 -5.78 -4.52
N ARG A 157 17.85 -6.14 -3.62
CA ARG A 157 17.94 -7.51 -3.10
C ARG A 157 16.73 -7.82 -2.24
N THR A 158 16.38 -9.10 -2.22
CA THR A 158 15.35 -9.64 -1.33
C THR A 158 15.87 -10.94 -0.75
N ILE A 159 15.57 -11.19 0.53
CA ILE A 159 16.08 -12.35 1.25
C ILE A 159 14.89 -13.21 1.68
N PRO A 160 14.86 -14.53 1.39
CA PRO A 160 13.83 -15.43 1.90
C PRO A 160 13.82 -15.42 3.44
N ARG A 161 12.63 -15.40 4.04
CA ARG A 161 12.50 -15.39 5.51
C ARG A 161 13.19 -16.60 6.14
N ALA A 162 12.96 -17.79 5.58
CA ALA A 162 13.46 -19.05 6.15
C ALA A 162 15.00 -19.08 6.20
N GLU A 163 15.66 -18.75 5.10
CA GLU A 163 17.12 -18.70 5.01
C GLU A 163 17.72 -17.73 6.03
N LEU A 164 17.13 -16.53 6.15
CA LEU A 164 17.63 -15.52 7.07
C LEU A 164 17.41 -15.87 8.54
N GLU A 165 16.28 -16.51 8.85
CA GLU A 165 16.01 -16.98 10.21
C GLU A 165 16.88 -18.19 10.60
N GLU A 166 17.23 -19.07 9.65
CA GLU A 166 18.14 -20.20 9.87
C GLU A 166 19.58 -19.74 10.10
N GLU A 167 20.07 -18.80 9.30
CA GLU A 167 21.41 -18.21 9.47
C GLU A 167 21.53 -17.51 10.83
N PHE A 168 20.50 -16.80 11.27
CA PHE A 168 20.51 -16.10 12.56
C PHE A 168 20.61 -17.05 13.77
N TRP A 169 20.13 -18.29 13.65
CA TRP A 169 20.19 -19.28 14.75
C TRP A 169 21.38 -20.23 14.68
N SER A 170 22.11 -20.24 13.57
CA SER A 170 23.33 -21.03 13.40
C SER A 170 24.61 -20.26 13.74
N ALA A 171 24.51 -18.95 14.02
CA ALA A 171 25.57 -18.08 14.52
C ALA A 171 25.52 -17.95 16.05
#